data_AF-A0A1C9I560-F1
#
_entry.id   AF-A0A1C9I560-F1
#
_cell.length_a   1.000
_cell.length_b   1.000
_cell.length_c   1.000
_cell.angle_alpha   90.00
_cell.angle_beta   90.00
_cell.angle_gamma   90.00
#
_symmetry.space_group_name_H-M   'P 1'
#
loop_
_entity.id
_entity.type
_entity.pdbx_description
1 polymer ?
#
loop_
_entity_poly.entity_id
_entity_poly.type
_entity_poly.pdbx_seq_one_letter_code
_entity_poly.pdbx_strand_id
1 'polypeptide(L)'
;MTLDERFGPCLPFQRQASAWELNTQPRSLQILSEETAPALKLLIDAAPRLPLVEVVHATAPILWLVDRDGNVRFSMEEVIDRDTRSLHFVLPRNGPPLRSTEERLGHPALLDLGAAVTKAARIGGELIYDPFRDRAPWVLSNSSGRYGKRPHITGEHLENVNAIFAEFGISLHTFFIYTPAA
;
A
#
# COMPACT_ATOMS: atom_id res chain seq x y z
N MET A 1 -8.89 13.01 -19.16
CA MET A 1 -7.60 12.84 -18.45
C MET A 1 -7.19 11.40 -18.62
N THR A 2 -5.97 11.15 -19.10
CA THR A 2 -5.41 9.79 -19.21
C THR A 2 -4.99 9.26 -17.84
N LEU A 3 -4.78 7.95 -17.70
CA LEU A 3 -4.27 7.39 -16.45
C LEU A 3 -2.85 7.86 -16.13
N ASP A 4 -2.04 8.15 -17.15
CA ASP A 4 -0.68 8.67 -16.99
C ASP A 4 -0.69 10.09 -16.43
N GLU A 5 -1.60 10.95 -16.92
CA GLU A 5 -1.83 12.29 -16.36
C GLU A 5 -2.38 12.21 -14.93
N ARG A 6 -3.28 11.27 -14.66
CA ARG A 6 -3.95 11.17 -13.37
C ARG A 6 -3.04 10.61 -12.28
N PHE A 7 -2.23 9.59 -12.57
CA PHE A 7 -1.51 8.82 -11.55
C PHE A 7 -0.01 8.67 -11.83
N GLY A 8 0.48 9.22 -12.94
CA GLY A 8 1.81 8.98 -13.46
C GLY A 8 1.89 7.76 -14.39
N PRO A 9 2.99 7.66 -15.16
CA PRO A 9 3.24 6.55 -16.06
C PRO A 9 3.35 5.22 -15.31
N CYS A 10 2.85 4.14 -15.92
CA CYS A 10 2.99 2.80 -15.37
C CYS A 10 4.40 2.26 -15.64
N LEU A 11 5.24 2.12 -14.61
CA LEU A 11 6.62 1.67 -14.75
C LEU A 11 6.96 0.53 -13.77
N PRO A 12 7.90 -0.37 -14.13
CA PRO A 12 8.42 -1.41 -13.24
C PRO A 12 8.95 -0.84 -11.92
N PHE A 13 8.89 -1.63 -10.84
CA PHE A 13 9.42 -1.21 -9.54
C PHE A 13 10.88 -0.76 -9.61
N GLN A 14 11.23 0.22 -8.78
CA GLN A 14 12.62 0.52 -8.46
C GLN A 14 13.13 -0.42 -7.35
N ARG A 15 14.46 -0.63 -7.30
CA ARG A 15 15.15 -1.54 -6.37
C ARG A 15 14.83 -3.01 -6.65
N GLN A 16 15.39 -3.91 -5.85
CA GLN A 16 15.14 -5.34 -6.00
C GLN A 16 13.83 -5.76 -5.31
N ALA A 17 13.16 -6.73 -5.91
CA ALA A 17 12.08 -7.51 -5.30
C ALA A 17 12.57 -8.95 -5.13
N SER A 18 12.17 -9.60 -4.04
CA SER A 18 12.55 -11.01 -3.85
C SER A 18 11.77 -11.92 -4.79
N ALA A 19 12.25 -13.15 -5.00
CA ALA A 19 11.54 -14.14 -5.80
C ALA A 19 10.13 -14.43 -5.24
N TRP A 20 9.94 -14.27 -3.94
CA TRP A 20 8.65 -14.44 -3.28
C TRP A 20 7.67 -13.31 -3.59
N GLU A 21 8.12 -12.05 -3.60
CA GLU A 21 7.29 -10.91 -4.02
C GLU A 21 6.84 -11.02 -5.49
N LEU A 22 7.58 -11.76 -6.32
CA LEU A 22 7.22 -12.00 -7.72
C LEU A 22 6.20 -13.14 -7.89
N ASN A 23 6.23 -14.13 -6.98
CA ASN A 23 5.52 -15.41 -7.15
C ASN A 23 4.46 -15.70 -6.06
N THR A 24 4.25 -14.77 -5.13
CA THR A 24 3.27 -14.91 -4.03
C THR A 24 2.49 -13.60 -3.87
N GLN A 25 1.18 -13.71 -3.66
CA GLN A 25 0.32 -12.58 -3.31
C GLN A 25 -0.02 -12.61 -1.82
N PRO A 26 -0.13 -11.44 -1.15
CA PRO A 26 -0.59 -11.37 0.22
C PRO A 26 -2.01 -11.94 0.35
N ARG A 27 -2.30 -12.59 1.47
CA ARG A 27 -3.64 -13.13 1.78
C ARG A 27 -4.69 -12.02 1.94
N SER A 28 -4.27 -10.85 2.43
CA SER A 28 -5.12 -9.67 2.62
C SER A 28 -5.27 -8.81 1.37
N LEU A 29 -4.70 -9.21 0.22
CA LEU A 29 -4.76 -8.45 -1.03
C LEU A 29 -6.21 -8.26 -1.48
N GLN A 30 -6.57 -7.01 -1.71
CA GLN A 30 -7.88 -6.58 -2.20
C GLN A 30 -7.73 -5.48 -3.25
N ILE A 31 -8.76 -5.32 -4.07
CA ILE A 31 -8.94 -4.20 -5.00
C ILE A 31 -10.00 -3.29 -4.40
N LEU A 32 -9.76 -1.99 -4.30
CA LEU A 32 -10.74 -1.01 -3.84
C LEU A 32 -11.88 -0.91 -4.86
N SER A 33 -13.08 -1.30 -4.44
CA SER A 33 -14.27 -1.40 -5.28
C SER A 33 -15.53 -1.18 -4.45
N GLU A 34 -16.71 -1.13 -5.08
CA GLU A 34 -17.99 -1.05 -4.35
C GLU A 34 -18.18 -2.20 -3.34
N GLU A 35 -17.59 -3.37 -3.57
CA GLU A 35 -17.68 -4.53 -2.69
C GLU A 35 -16.75 -4.41 -1.46
N THR A 36 -15.48 -4.02 -1.69
CA THR A 36 -14.44 -4.04 -0.65
C THR A 36 -14.33 -2.73 0.12
N ALA A 37 -14.66 -1.60 -0.51
CA ALA A 37 -14.52 -0.28 0.09
C ALA A 37 -15.38 -0.09 1.36
N PRO A 38 -16.64 -0.58 1.44
CA PRO A 38 -17.41 -0.51 2.69
C PRO A 38 -16.71 -1.21 3.86
N ALA A 39 -16.10 -2.38 3.63
CA ALA A 39 -15.37 -3.11 4.66
C ALA A 39 -14.10 -2.36 5.11
N LEU A 40 -13.33 -1.83 4.15
CA LEU A 40 -12.17 -0.99 4.47
C LEU A 40 -12.58 0.27 5.24
N LYS A 41 -13.68 0.92 4.85
CA LYS A 41 -14.22 2.08 5.55
C LYS A 41 -14.58 1.75 7.00
N LEU A 42 -15.26 0.63 7.25
CA LEU A 42 -15.58 0.19 8.60
C LEU A 42 -14.31 -0.02 9.44
N LEU A 43 -13.27 -0.61 8.85
CA LEU A 43 -11.98 -0.80 9.51
C LEU A 43 -11.33 0.54 9.89
N ILE A 44 -11.28 1.47 8.93
CA ILE A 44 -10.72 2.82 9.10
C ILE A 44 -11.47 3.61 10.18
N ASP A 45 -12.81 3.58 10.15
CA ASP A 45 -13.67 4.31 11.09
C ASP A 45 -13.67 3.68 12.50
N ALA A 46 -13.34 2.39 12.61
CA ALA A 46 -13.26 1.66 13.88
C ALA A 46 -11.97 1.97 14.66
N ALA A 47 -10.87 2.27 13.98
CA ALA A 47 -9.56 2.51 14.61
C ALA A 47 -9.59 3.53 15.76
N PRO A 48 -10.19 4.73 15.62
CA PRO A 48 -10.25 5.70 16.74
C PRO A 48 -11.28 5.36 17.83
N ARG A 49 -12.08 4.29 17.66
CA ARG A 49 -13.18 3.92 18.57
C ARG A 49 -12.90 2.65 19.37
N LEU A 50 -11.98 1.82 18.88
CA LEU A 50 -11.67 0.50 19.45
C LEU A 50 -10.17 0.41 19.71
N PRO A 51 -9.72 0.45 20.99
CA PRO A 51 -8.29 0.42 21.32
C PRO A 51 -7.53 -0.76 20.74
N LEU A 52 -8.18 -1.93 20.60
CA LEU A 52 -7.57 -3.09 19.96
C LEU A 52 -7.23 -2.85 18.48
N VAL A 53 -8.16 -2.21 17.76
CA VAL A 53 -8.00 -1.87 16.32
C VAL A 53 -6.97 -0.75 16.17
N GLU A 54 -6.99 0.21 17.09
CA GLU A 54 -6.01 1.28 17.18
C GLU A 54 -4.58 0.75 17.25
N VAL A 55 -4.29 -0.17 18.19
CA VAL A 55 -2.95 -0.75 18.37
C VAL A 55 -2.48 -1.49 17.11
N VAL A 56 -3.36 -2.22 16.44
CA VAL A 56 -3.04 -2.93 15.20
C VAL A 56 -2.62 -1.93 14.12
N HIS A 57 -3.41 -0.88 13.88
CA HIS A 57 -3.13 0.06 12.79
C HIS A 57 -2.04 1.08 13.11
N ALA A 58 -1.82 1.42 14.38
CA ALA A 58 -0.69 2.23 14.81
C ALA A 58 0.66 1.53 14.55
N THR A 59 0.67 0.19 14.46
CA THR A 59 1.90 -0.59 14.27
C THR A 59 2.03 -1.19 12.88
N ALA A 60 0.94 -1.53 12.20
CA ALA A 60 0.97 -2.20 10.90
C ALA A 60 0.40 -1.29 9.77
N PRO A 61 1.24 -0.84 8.82
CA PRO A 61 0.76 -0.07 7.68
C PRO A 61 -0.03 -0.94 6.69
N ILE A 62 -0.97 -0.32 5.98
CA ILE A 62 -1.61 -0.93 4.81
C ILE A 62 -0.84 -0.44 3.58
N LEU A 63 -0.26 -1.38 2.83
CA LEU A 63 0.37 -1.09 1.55
C LEU A 63 -0.71 -0.82 0.51
N TRP A 64 -0.49 0.15 -0.38
CA TRP A 64 -1.35 0.38 -1.53
C TRP A 64 -0.56 0.73 -2.79
N LEU A 65 -1.14 0.49 -3.95
CA LEU A 65 -0.65 0.98 -5.25
C LEU A 65 -1.78 1.14 -6.26
N VAL A 66 -1.52 1.92 -7.31
CA VAL A 66 -2.36 1.98 -8.52
C VAL A 66 -1.73 1.10 -9.58
N ASP A 67 -2.46 0.07 -10.00
CA ASP A 67 -2.00 -0.88 -11.02
C ASP A 67 -2.04 -0.29 -12.45
N ARG A 68 -1.72 -1.13 -13.44
CA ARG A 68 -1.69 -0.73 -14.86
C ARG A 68 -3.04 -0.20 -15.38
N ASP A 69 -4.14 -0.73 -14.86
CA ASP A 69 -5.50 -0.46 -15.32
C ASP A 69 -6.15 0.69 -14.52
N GLY A 70 -5.43 1.21 -13.53
CA GLY A 70 -5.89 2.33 -12.70
C GLY A 70 -6.60 1.88 -11.42
N ASN A 71 -6.59 0.59 -11.09
CA ASN A 71 -7.22 0.09 -9.88
C ASN A 71 -6.31 0.31 -8.66
N VAL A 72 -6.90 0.73 -7.55
CA VAL A 72 -6.20 0.80 -6.27
C VAL A 72 -6.20 -0.59 -5.64
N ARG A 73 -5.02 -1.20 -5.53
CA ARG A 73 -4.81 -2.46 -4.81
C ARG A 73 -4.24 -2.17 -3.44
N PHE A 74 -4.66 -2.90 -2.43
CA PHE A 74 -4.18 -2.73 -1.06
C PHE A 74 -4.07 -4.06 -0.30
N SER A 75 -3.15 -4.12 0.67
CA SER A 75 -2.96 -5.26 1.56
C SER A 75 -2.25 -4.82 2.84
N MET A 76 -2.30 -5.64 3.88
CA MET A 76 -1.32 -5.52 4.97
C MET A 76 0.08 -5.89 4.45
N GLU A 77 1.14 -5.37 5.08
CA GLU A 77 2.51 -5.85 4.82
C GLU A 77 2.69 -7.22 5.51
N GLU A 78 2.61 -8.30 4.75
CA GLU A 78 2.61 -9.67 5.29
C GLU A 78 4.00 -10.29 5.29
N VAL A 79 4.25 -11.16 6.26
CA VAL A 79 5.40 -12.07 6.31
C VAL A 79 4.90 -13.49 6.14
N ILE A 80 5.51 -14.21 5.21
CA ILE A 80 5.26 -15.63 4.97
C ILE A 80 6.43 -16.47 5.48
N ASP A 81 6.13 -17.73 5.79
CA ASP A 81 7.15 -18.77 5.92
C ASP A 81 7.56 -19.26 4.52
N ARG A 82 8.86 -19.32 4.25
CA ARG A 82 9.43 -19.69 2.94
C ARG A 82 9.21 -21.15 2.59
N ASP A 83 9.10 -22.03 3.58
CA ASP A 83 8.97 -23.47 3.33
C ASP A 83 7.50 -23.84 3.07
N THR A 84 6.57 -23.28 3.86
CA THR A 84 5.14 -23.59 3.75
C THR A 84 4.34 -22.62 2.89
N ARG A 85 4.88 -21.43 2.61
CA ARG A 85 4.20 -20.28 1.99
C ARG A 85 2.98 -19.78 2.76
N SER A 86 2.80 -20.21 4.01
CA SER A 86 1.69 -19.75 4.84
C SER A 86 1.99 -18.37 5.39
N LEU A 87 0.94 -17.54 5.52
CA LEU A 87 1.00 -16.31 6.31
C LEU A 87 1.51 -16.63 7.72
N HIS A 88 2.63 -16.05 8.09
CA HIS A 88 3.20 -16.17 9.42
C HIS A 88 2.68 -15.04 10.33
N PHE A 89 2.82 -13.79 9.91
CA PHE A 89 2.28 -12.62 10.61
C PHE A 89 2.19 -11.40 9.70
N VAL A 90 1.51 -10.34 10.18
CA VAL A 90 1.55 -9.00 9.57
C VAL A 90 2.72 -8.23 10.18
N LEU A 91 3.62 -7.71 9.35
CA LEU A 91 4.82 -7.00 9.76
C LEU A 91 4.48 -5.63 10.36
N PRO A 92 4.80 -5.38 11.64
CA PRO A 92 4.73 -4.03 12.17
C PRO A 92 5.93 -3.19 11.67
N ARG A 93 5.74 -1.87 11.52
CA ARG A 93 6.74 -0.92 10.98
C ARG A 93 8.09 -0.97 11.73
N ASN A 94 8.05 -1.21 13.04
CA ASN A 94 9.22 -1.35 13.91
C ASN A 94 9.37 -2.78 14.43
N GLY A 95 9.00 -3.77 13.61
CA GLY A 95 9.07 -5.18 13.95
C GLY A 95 10.48 -5.72 14.14
N PRO A 96 10.60 -6.91 14.73
CA PRO A 96 11.89 -7.59 14.84
C PRO A 96 12.45 -7.89 13.45
N PRO A 97 13.79 -8.10 13.34
CA PRO A 97 14.37 -8.59 12.10
C PRO A 97 13.77 -9.95 11.71
N LEU A 98 13.58 -10.15 10.41
CA LEU A 98 13.04 -11.40 9.87
C LEU A 98 14.03 -12.55 10.06
N ARG A 99 13.50 -13.73 10.36
CA ARG A 99 14.27 -14.99 10.40
C ARG A 99 14.68 -15.42 8.99
N SER A 100 15.65 -16.33 8.89
CA SER A 100 16.11 -16.86 7.60
C SER A 100 15.03 -17.62 6.82
N THR A 101 14.02 -18.15 7.51
CA THR A 101 12.86 -18.85 6.94
C THR A 101 11.70 -17.91 6.63
N GLU A 102 11.81 -16.63 6.94
CA GLU A 102 10.74 -15.66 6.76
C GLU A 102 11.00 -14.78 5.54
N GLU A 103 9.92 -14.37 4.90
CA GLU A 103 9.96 -13.44 3.78
C GLU A 103 8.84 -12.43 3.87
N ARG A 104 9.19 -11.16 3.66
CA ARG A 104 8.25 -10.07 3.60
C ARG A 104 7.71 -9.85 2.20
N LEU A 105 6.39 -9.73 2.09
CA LEU A 105 5.70 -9.37 0.86
C LEU A 105 5.40 -7.87 0.84
N GLY A 106 6.21 -7.11 0.10
CA GLY A 106 5.98 -5.68 -0.08
C GLY A 106 5.22 -5.35 -1.37
N HIS A 107 5.23 -4.07 -1.78
CA HIS A 107 4.41 -3.58 -2.90
C HIS A 107 4.37 -4.43 -4.19
N PRO A 108 5.47 -5.03 -4.69
CA PRO A 108 5.42 -5.83 -5.91
C PRO A 108 4.51 -7.07 -5.79
N ALA A 109 4.29 -7.57 -4.58
CA ALA A 109 3.41 -8.71 -4.30
C ALA A 109 1.92 -8.37 -4.50
N LEU A 110 1.54 -7.08 -4.49
CA LEU A 110 0.15 -6.64 -4.71
C LEU A 110 -0.28 -6.76 -6.20
N LEU A 111 0.67 -6.86 -7.12
CA LEU A 111 0.41 -7.01 -8.54
C LEU A 111 0.28 -8.49 -8.91
N ASP A 112 -0.32 -8.76 -10.06
CA ASP A 112 -0.46 -10.12 -10.59
C ASP A 112 0.89 -10.81 -10.73
N LEU A 113 0.90 -12.13 -10.54
CA LEU A 113 2.13 -12.94 -10.58
C LEU A 113 2.79 -12.85 -11.96
N GLY A 114 4.12 -12.82 -11.97
CA GLY A 114 4.86 -12.71 -13.23
C GLY A 114 6.28 -12.23 -13.07
N ALA A 115 6.93 -11.98 -14.21
CA ALA A 115 8.30 -11.49 -14.26
C ALA A 115 8.43 -10.07 -13.69
N ALA A 116 9.63 -9.70 -13.24
CA ALA A 116 9.88 -8.37 -12.69
C ALA A 116 9.45 -7.22 -13.62
N VAL A 117 9.66 -7.37 -14.93
CA VAL A 117 9.27 -6.37 -15.94
C VAL A 117 7.75 -6.17 -16.05
N THR A 118 6.96 -7.19 -15.72
CA THR A 118 5.49 -7.11 -15.77
C THR A 118 4.90 -6.57 -14.48
N LYS A 119 5.70 -6.47 -13.41
CA LYS A 119 5.31 -5.87 -12.12
C LYS A 119 5.46 -4.34 -12.19
N ALA A 120 4.60 -3.72 -12.99
CA ALA A 120 4.56 -2.28 -13.18
C ALA A 120 3.34 -1.67 -12.47
N ALA A 121 3.56 -0.50 -11.86
CA ALA A 121 2.52 0.29 -11.22
C ALA A 121 2.78 1.78 -11.46
N ARG A 122 1.73 2.59 -11.31
CA ARG A 122 1.75 4.03 -11.57
C ARG A 122 2.35 4.77 -10.37
N ILE A 123 1.73 4.58 -9.22
CA ILE A 123 2.12 5.14 -7.93
C ILE A 123 1.81 4.14 -6.82
N GLY A 124 2.53 4.19 -5.71
CA GLY A 124 2.17 3.41 -4.53
C GLY A 124 2.74 3.98 -3.24
N GLY A 125 2.26 3.46 -2.12
CA GLY A 125 2.66 3.92 -0.80
C GLY A 125 1.93 3.20 0.33
N GLU A 126 1.65 3.93 1.40
CA GLU A 126 1.11 3.37 2.64
C GLU A 126 -0.09 4.19 3.13
N LEU A 127 -1.11 3.51 3.68
CA LEU A 127 -2.07 4.08 4.61
C LEU A 127 -1.55 3.85 6.02
N ILE A 128 -1.47 4.94 6.77
CA ILE A 128 -0.82 4.99 8.08
C ILE A 128 -1.83 5.55 9.06
N TYR A 129 -2.05 4.84 10.16
CA TYR A 129 -2.82 5.38 11.28
C TYR A 129 -1.89 6.14 12.23
N ASP A 130 -2.20 7.41 12.46
CA ASP A 130 -1.54 8.31 13.39
C ASP A 130 -2.54 8.74 14.48
N PRO A 131 -2.50 8.10 15.67
CA PRO A 131 -3.46 8.38 16.75
C PRO A 131 -3.37 9.80 17.30
N PHE A 132 -2.27 10.52 17.04
CA PHE A 132 -2.07 11.89 17.54
C PHE A 132 -2.71 12.96 16.65
N ARG A 133 -3.42 12.56 15.59
CA ARG A 133 -4.17 13.46 14.70
C ARG A 133 -5.67 13.42 15.01
N ASP A 134 -6.18 14.53 15.55
CA ASP A 134 -7.54 14.61 16.10
C ASP A 134 -8.69 14.40 15.10
N ARG A 135 -8.58 14.85 13.84
CA ARG A 135 -9.74 14.93 12.91
C ARG A 135 -9.78 13.86 11.83
N ALA A 136 -8.62 13.37 11.38
CA ALA A 136 -8.51 12.26 10.46
C ALA A 136 -7.17 11.55 10.73
N PRO A 137 -7.18 10.51 11.59
CA PRO A 137 -5.93 9.86 12.01
C PRO A 137 -5.26 9.08 10.87
N TRP A 138 -5.98 8.82 9.79
CA TRP A 138 -5.45 8.09 8.65
C TRP A 138 -4.75 9.00 7.64
N VAL A 139 -3.53 8.61 7.28
CA VAL A 139 -2.65 9.31 6.35
C VAL A 139 -2.40 8.44 5.12
N LEU A 140 -2.73 8.96 3.94
CA LEU A 140 -2.35 8.42 2.64
C LEU A 140 -1.00 9.01 2.23
N SER A 141 0.03 8.17 2.11
CA SER A 141 1.37 8.62 1.68
C SER A 141 1.84 7.90 0.43
N ASN A 142 2.75 8.50 -0.34
CA ASN A 142 3.50 7.83 -1.41
C ASN A 142 4.79 7.15 -0.88
N SER A 143 4.77 6.63 0.36
CA SER A 143 5.96 6.07 1.02
C SER A 143 6.39 4.68 0.50
N SER A 144 6.21 4.39 -0.79
CA SER A 144 6.79 3.20 -1.42
C SER A 144 8.16 3.53 -2.02
N GLY A 145 9.21 2.88 -1.53
CA GLY A 145 10.55 2.95 -2.15
C GLY A 145 10.64 2.31 -3.54
N ARG A 146 9.57 1.66 -4.01
CA ARG A 146 9.51 0.91 -5.28
C ARG A 146 8.63 1.59 -6.33
N TYR A 147 7.54 2.22 -5.90
CA TYR A 147 6.56 2.85 -6.80
C TYR A 147 6.19 4.29 -6.44
N GLY A 148 6.57 4.81 -5.27
CA GLY A 148 6.10 6.11 -4.78
C GLY A 148 7.13 7.25 -4.86
N LYS A 149 8.42 6.92 -4.80
CA LYS A 149 9.52 7.89 -4.71
C LYS A 149 10.28 8.04 -6.03
N ARG A 150 9.59 8.55 -7.06
CA ARG A 150 10.18 8.82 -8.39
C ARG A 150 10.05 10.30 -8.76
N PRO A 151 10.98 10.89 -9.54
CA PRO A 151 10.95 12.33 -9.86
C PRO A 151 9.70 12.82 -10.59
N HIS A 152 9.02 11.97 -11.36
CA HIS A 152 7.80 12.33 -12.08
C HIS A 152 6.52 12.20 -11.23
N ILE A 153 6.60 11.60 -10.04
CA ILE A 153 5.43 11.47 -9.17
C ILE A 153 5.24 12.81 -8.47
N THR A 154 4.02 13.34 -8.50
CA THR A 154 3.67 14.65 -7.95
C THR A 154 2.67 14.51 -6.79
N GLY A 155 2.50 15.58 -6.02
CA GLY A 155 1.44 15.65 -5.02
C GLY A 155 0.05 15.48 -5.63
N GLU A 156 -0.17 16.02 -6.84
CA GLU A 156 -1.44 15.87 -7.57
C GLU A 156 -1.78 14.41 -7.86
N HIS A 157 -0.80 13.58 -8.24
CA HIS A 157 -1.04 12.15 -8.42
C HIS A 157 -1.52 11.47 -7.13
N LEU A 158 -0.99 11.87 -5.97
CA LEU A 158 -1.41 11.36 -4.67
C LEU A 158 -2.83 11.83 -4.31
N GLU A 159 -3.15 13.10 -4.56
CA GLU A 159 -4.51 13.64 -4.36
C GLU A 159 -5.53 12.95 -5.27
N ASN A 160 -5.15 12.61 -6.50
CA ASN A 160 -6.01 11.85 -7.40
C ASN A 160 -6.33 10.45 -6.88
N VAL A 161 -5.41 9.82 -6.14
CA VAL A 161 -5.67 8.55 -5.43
C VAL A 161 -6.57 8.80 -4.22
N ASN A 162 -6.32 9.86 -3.45
CA ASN A 162 -7.16 10.25 -2.32
C ASN A 162 -8.63 10.47 -2.75
N ALA A 163 -8.84 11.08 -3.92
CA ALA A 163 -10.16 11.28 -4.50
C ALA A 163 -10.90 9.95 -4.72
N ILE A 164 -10.22 8.88 -5.13
CA ILE A 164 -10.85 7.55 -5.30
C ILE A 164 -11.32 7.01 -3.95
N PHE A 165 -10.55 7.14 -2.88
CA PHE A 165 -11.00 6.75 -1.55
C PHE A 165 -12.21 7.60 -1.08
N ALA A 166 -12.19 8.90 -1.39
CA ALA A 166 -13.27 9.81 -1.05
C ALA A 166 -14.60 9.49 -1.78
N GLU A 167 -14.55 8.94 -3.00
CA GLU A 167 -15.72 8.42 -3.72
C GLU A 167 -16.47 7.33 -2.90
N PHE A 168 -15.76 6.60 -2.05
CA PHE A 168 -16.33 5.59 -1.13
C PHE A 168 -16.54 6.12 0.30
N GLY A 169 -16.44 7.42 0.53
CA GLY A 169 -16.60 8.05 1.85
C GLY A 169 -15.46 7.72 2.83
N ILE A 170 -14.29 7.33 2.33
CA ILE A 170 -13.09 7.13 3.13
C ILE A 170 -12.29 8.45 3.13
N SER A 171 -12.24 9.11 4.29
CA SER A 171 -11.54 10.39 4.45
C SER A 171 -10.10 10.15 4.90
N LEU A 172 -9.14 10.60 4.11
CA LEU A 172 -7.71 10.46 4.38
C LEU A 172 -7.01 11.82 4.26
N HIS A 173 -5.98 12.02 5.08
CA HIS A 173 -5.04 13.11 4.89
C HIS A 173 -3.88 12.67 4.02
N THR A 174 -3.52 13.45 3.02
CA THR A 174 -2.35 13.16 2.20
C THR A 174 -1.06 13.62 2.88
N PHE A 175 0.00 12.83 2.70
CA PHE A 175 1.37 13.21 3.05
C PHE A 175 2.30 12.84 1.90
N PHE A 176 2.69 13.85 1.14
CA PHE A 176 3.51 13.67 -0.06
C PHE A 176 5.01 13.79 0.26
N ILE A 177 5.77 12.77 -0.15
CA ILE A 177 7.23 12.71 -0.08
C ILE A 177 7.78 13.09 -1.45
N TYR A 178 8.30 14.32 -1.55
CA TYR A 178 8.98 14.80 -2.74
C TYR A 178 10.29 14.05 -2.99
N THR A 179 10.53 13.66 -4.24
CA THR A 179 11.79 13.06 -4.69
C THR A 179 12.37 13.93 -5.80
N PRO A 180 13.49 14.65 -5.56
CA PRO A 180 14.10 15.47 -6.60
C PRO A 180 14.63 14.63 -7.76
N ALA A 181 14.69 15.21 -8.95
CA ALA A 181 15.47 14.67 -10.05
C ALA A 181 16.96 14.65 -9.66
N ALA A 182 17.66 13.58 -10.02
CA ALA A 182 19.10 13.45 -9.83
C ALA A 182 19.88 14.21 -10.90
#